data_AF-A0A7J4ME04-F1
#
_entry.id   AF-A0A7J4ME04-F1
#
_cell.length_a   1.000
_cell.length_b   1.000
_cell.length_c   1.000
_cell.angle_alpha   90.00
_cell.angle_beta   90.00
_cell.angle_gamma   90.00
#
_symmetry.space_group_name_H-M   'P 1'
#
loop_
_entity.id
_entity.type
_entity.pdbx_description
1 polymer ?
#
loop_
_entity_poly.entity_id
_entity_poly.type
_entity_poly.pdbx_seq_one_letter_code
_entity_poly.pdbx_strand_id
1 'polypeptide(L)'
;MLKKNIPAIFFCIGKNMAKYEDDLIYAINNGFIIGNHAFNHKHFSDLNLKDAYKEIRDTDKIIELLYLKAKIKRPIKVFRFPYLDKGAHLHSKDYRNNWMKYSNNEKKNKIQNYLKKLGYTRPLFENININWYNKSGLLKDVDVYCTFDQMEYFLGNEDAPYGLSGESAILARIEEDYPEEGRSLNFSKTSDIIMIHDHEKTTRLFFKLINAYLKKGIIFKLPRFKTFK
;
A
#
# COMPACT_ATOMS: atom_id res chain seq x y z
N MET A 1 14.52 9.02 3.29
CA MET A 1 14.16 8.75 1.88
C MET A 1 14.92 9.66 0.91
N LEU A 2 14.70 10.99 0.92
CA LEU A 2 15.35 11.93 -0.01
C LEU A 2 16.88 11.87 -0.03
N LYS A 3 17.54 11.94 1.15
CA LYS A 3 19.01 11.81 1.26
C LYS A 3 19.57 10.50 0.68
N LYS A 4 18.74 9.48 0.53
CA LYS A 4 19.11 8.15 0.01
C LYS A 4 18.58 7.92 -1.42
N ASN A 5 17.99 8.94 -2.05
CA ASN A 5 17.36 8.87 -3.37
C ASN A 5 16.35 7.72 -3.50
N ILE A 6 15.60 7.45 -2.44
CA ILE A 6 14.60 6.39 -2.43
C ILE A 6 13.26 6.97 -2.87
N PRO A 7 12.73 6.59 -4.05
CA PRO A 7 11.38 6.96 -4.44
C PRO A 7 10.34 6.15 -3.67
N ALA A 8 9.15 6.71 -3.49
CA ALA A 8 8.04 6.03 -2.82
C ALA A 8 6.67 6.52 -3.30
N ILE A 9 5.66 5.69 -3.03
CA ILE A 9 4.24 6.03 -3.11
C ILE A 9 3.70 6.01 -1.68
N PHE A 10 3.17 7.14 -1.20
CA PHE A 10 2.54 7.25 0.10
C PHE A 10 1.03 7.05 -0.03
N PHE A 11 0.50 5.97 0.56
CA PHE A 11 -0.95 5.76 0.63
C PHE A 11 -1.46 6.41 1.92
N CYS A 12 -2.07 7.58 1.77
CA CYS A 12 -2.40 8.45 2.90
C CYS A 12 -3.89 8.34 3.28
N ILE A 13 -4.16 8.34 4.59
CA ILE A 13 -5.50 8.30 5.15
C ILE A 13 -6.10 9.71 5.13
N GLY A 14 -7.26 9.88 4.48
CA GLY A 14 -7.86 11.18 4.22
C GLY A 14 -8.09 12.05 5.45
N LYS A 15 -8.60 11.47 6.56
CA LYS A 15 -8.86 12.22 7.80
C LYS A 15 -7.61 12.83 8.44
N ASN A 16 -6.43 12.27 8.15
CA ASN A 16 -5.16 12.73 8.72
C ASN A 16 -4.48 13.80 7.84
N MET A 17 -4.82 13.88 6.55
CA MET A 17 -4.11 14.73 5.59
C MET A 17 -4.17 16.22 5.93
N ALA A 18 -5.27 16.69 6.51
CA ALA A 18 -5.40 18.10 6.90
C ALA A 18 -4.36 18.50 7.98
N LYS A 19 -3.97 17.57 8.86
CA LYS A 19 -2.94 17.81 9.89
C LYS A 19 -1.53 17.91 9.28
N TYR A 20 -1.29 17.25 8.15
CA TYR A 20 0.03 17.09 7.53
C TYR A 20 0.07 17.71 6.13
N GLU A 21 -0.69 18.77 5.89
CA GLU A 21 -0.82 19.39 4.56
C GLU A 21 0.55 19.85 4.03
N ASP A 22 1.33 20.54 4.84
CA ASP A 22 2.66 21.05 4.46
C ASP A 22 3.64 19.92 4.13
N ASP A 23 3.64 18.85 4.93
CA ASP A 23 4.48 17.66 4.70
C ASP A 23 4.11 16.96 3.39
N LEU A 24 2.81 16.89 3.07
CA LEU A 24 2.32 16.28 1.83
C LEU A 24 2.66 17.14 0.62
N ILE A 25 2.55 18.47 0.71
CA ILE A 25 2.99 19.39 -0.34
C ILE A 25 4.50 19.29 -0.54
N TYR A 26 5.28 19.24 0.55
CA TYR A 26 6.71 19.00 0.50
C TYR A 26 7.04 17.67 -0.20
N ALA A 27 6.32 16.59 0.13
CA ALA A 27 6.50 15.30 -0.51
C ALA A 27 6.22 15.36 -2.03
N ILE A 28 5.12 16.01 -2.44
CA ILE A 28 4.76 16.20 -3.85
C ILE A 28 5.86 16.99 -4.59
N ASN A 29 6.33 18.10 -4.02
CA ASN A 29 7.38 18.93 -4.60
C ASN A 29 8.71 18.19 -4.77
N ASN A 30 8.94 17.14 -3.97
CA ASN A 30 10.12 16.29 -4.05
C ASN A 30 9.89 14.99 -4.86
N GLY A 31 8.81 14.91 -5.63
CA GLY A 31 8.57 13.82 -6.59
C GLY A 31 7.98 12.55 -5.97
N PHE A 32 7.55 12.57 -4.71
CA PHE A 32 6.78 11.46 -4.13
C PHE A 32 5.35 11.47 -4.64
N ILE A 33 4.75 10.28 -4.72
CA ILE A 33 3.36 10.12 -5.21
C ILE A 33 2.43 9.94 -4.02
N ILE A 34 1.43 10.80 -3.93
CA ILE A 34 0.34 10.66 -2.95
C ILE A 34 -0.79 9.80 -3.52
N GLY A 35 -0.95 8.63 -2.93
CA GLY A 35 -2.01 7.64 -3.17
C GLY A 35 -3.14 7.73 -2.13
N ASN A 36 -4.28 7.18 -2.50
CA ASN A 36 -5.48 7.18 -1.67
C ASN A 36 -5.54 5.90 -0.79
N HIS A 37 -5.75 6.08 0.52
CA HIS A 37 -5.88 4.99 1.49
C HIS A 37 -7.20 5.04 2.28
N ALA A 38 -8.26 5.52 1.63
CA ALA A 38 -9.57 5.78 2.22
C ALA A 38 -9.54 6.86 3.32
N PHE A 39 -10.73 7.35 3.71
CA PHE A 39 -10.82 8.53 4.56
C PHE A 39 -10.65 8.19 6.04
N ASN A 40 -11.35 7.14 6.50
CA ASN A 40 -11.36 6.72 7.90
C ASN A 40 -10.52 5.48 8.20
N HIS A 41 -9.96 4.83 7.17
CA HIS A 41 -9.21 3.56 7.30
C HIS A 41 -10.06 2.42 7.87
N LYS A 42 -11.31 2.30 7.38
CA LYS A 42 -12.23 1.21 7.73
C LYS A 42 -12.01 -0.02 6.84
N HIS A 43 -12.36 -1.19 7.36
CA HIS A 43 -12.49 -2.41 6.57
C HIS A 43 -13.61 -2.24 5.54
N PHE A 44 -13.30 -2.41 4.25
CA PHE A 44 -14.30 -2.27 3.19
C PHE A 44 -15.32 -3.42 3.20
N SER A 45 -14.99 -4.57 3.78
CA SER A 45 -15.94 -5.66 4.04
C SER A 45 -17.14 -5.18 4.86
N ASP A 46 -16.89 -4.31 5.84
CA ASP A 46 -17.91 -3.83 6.78
C ASP A 46 -18.70 -2.62 6.25
N LEU A 47 -18.30 -2.03 5.13
CA LEU A 47 -18.98 -0.88 4.54
C LEU A 47 -20.08 -1.29 3.56
N ASN A 48 -21.18 -0.57 3.50
CA ASN A 48 -22.03 -0.64 2.31
C ASN A 48 -21.35 0.09 1.12
N LEU A 49 -21.86 -0.09 -0.10
CA LEU A 49 -21.27 0.51 -1.30
C LEU A 49 -21.26 2.05 -1.27
N LYS A 50 -22.30 2.67 -0.72
CA LYS A 50 -22.39 4.13 -0.62
C LYS A 50 -21.26 4.69 0.25
N ASP A 51 -21.01 4.04 1.38
CA ASP A 51 -19.94 4.44 2.31
C ASP A 51 -18.55 4.13 1.75
N ALA A 52 -18.36 2.98 1.10
CA ALA A 52 -17.12 2.65 0.40
C ALA A 52 -16.78 3.70 -0.68
N TYR A 53 -17.77 4.15 -1.45
CA TYR A 53 -17.56 5.20 -2.45
C TYR A 53 -17.25 6.56 -1.80
N LYS A 54 -17.90 6.87 -0.68
CA LYS A 54 -17.64 8.09 0.09
C LYS A 54 -16.21 8.12 0.62
N GLU A 55 -15.73 7.03 1.21
CA GLU A 55 -14.35 6.87 1.69
C GLU A 55 -13.31 7.17 0.59
N ILE A 56 -13.52 6.64 -0.61
CA ILE A 56 -12.66 6.86 -1.78
C ILE A 56 -12.72 8.31 -2.22
N ARG A 57 -13.93 8.81 -2.51
CA ARG A 57 -14.14 10.13 -3.13
C ARG A 57 -13.69 11.28 -2.23
N ASP A 58 -13.97 11.20 -0.93
CA ASP A 58 -13.64 12.29 -0.02
C ASP A 58 -12.12 12.42 0.14
N THR A 59 -11.39 11.29 0.16
CA THR A 59 -9.92 11.28 0.11
C THR A 59 -9.39 11.75 -1.24
N ASP A 60 -10.03 11.37 -2.36
CA ASP A 60 -9.61 11.80 -3.70
C ASP A 60 -9.63 13.33 -3.83
N LYS A 61 -10.69 13.98 -3.34
CA LYS A 61 -10.81 15.45 -3.33
C LYS A 61 -9.65 16.13 -2.60
N ILE A 62 -9.25 15.60 -1.44
CA ILE A 62 -8.14 16.18 -0.67
C ILE A 62 -6.83 16.04 -1.45
N ILE A 63 -6.57 14.87 -2.05
CA ILE A 63 -5.36 14.68 -2.85
C ILE A 63 -5.33 15.62 -4.06
N GLU A 64 -6.44 15.81 -4.77
CA GLU A 64 -6.50 16.78 -5.88
C GLU A 64 -6.16 18.21 -5.41
N LEU A 65 -6.67 18.63 -4.24
CA LEU A 65 -6.36 19.93 -3.67
C LEU A 65 -4.87 20.06 -3.30
N LEU A 66 -4.25 19.00 -2.77
CA LEU A 66 -2.82 19.01 -2.45
C LEU A 66 -1.95 19.20 -3.70
N TYR A 67 -2.23 18.48 -4.79
CA TYR A 67 -1.52 18.65 -6.05
C TYR A 67 -1.76 20.03 -6.68
N LEU A 68 -2.99 20.57 -6.58
CA LEU A 68 -3.30 21.93 -7.01
C LEU A 68 -2.50 22.98 -6.22
N LYS A 69 -2.43 22.86 -4.88
CA LYS A 69 -1.65 23.75 -4.01
C LYS A 69 -0.15 23.65 -4.31
N ALA A 70 0.36 22.46 -4.57
CA ALA A 70 1.74 22.23 -4.99
C ALA A 70 2.03 22.73 -6.43
N LYS A 71 1.00 23.12 -7.20
CA LYS A 71 1.12 23.50 -8.62
C LYS A 71 1.75 22.42 -9.49
N ILE A 72 1.52 21.15 -9.12
CA ILE A 72 2.04 19.97 -9.82
C ILE A 72 0.86 19.15 -10.32
N LYS A 73 0.88 18.76 -11.60
CA LYS A 73 -0.12 17.86 -12.15
C LYS A 73 0.01 16.50 -11.46
N ARG A 74 -1.08 15.99 -10.88
CA ARG A 74 -1.13 14.63 -10.32
C ARG A 74 -0.75 13.59 -11.38
N PRO A 75 0.37 12.87 -11.22
CA PRO A 75 0.89 12.02 -12.29
C PRO A 75 0.05 10.75 -12.49
N ILE A 76 -0.55 10.23 -11.42
CA ILE A 76 -1.35 9.01 -11.41
C ILE A 76 -2.29 8.99 -10.21
N LYS A 77 -3.47 8.36 -10.38
CA LYS A 77 -4.36 8.00 -9.27
C LYS A 77 -4.15 6.55 -8.89
N VAL A 78 -3.57 6.31 -7.71
CA VAL A 78 -3.34 4.98 -7.13
C VAL A 78 -4.12 4.84 -5.82
N PHE A 79 -4.67 3.65 -5.58
CA PHE A 79 -5.47 3.34 -4.41
C PHE A 79 -4.96 2.07 -3.74
N ARG A 80 -4.89 2.04 -2.41
CA ARG A 80 -4.65 0.82 -1.63
C ARG A 80 -5.75 0.70 -0.57
N PHE A 81 -6.39 -0.46 -0.51
CA PHE A 81 -7.38 -0.73 0.52
C PHE A 81 -6.73 -0.76 1.91
N PRO A 82 -7.35 -0.13 2.93
CA PRO A 82 -7.06 -0.41 4.33
C PRO A 82 -7.07 -1.91 4.60
N TYR A 83 -6.07 -2.38 5.33
CA TYR A 83 -5.90 -3.80 5.65
C TYR A 83 -5.84 -4.73 4.43
N LEU A 84 -5.65 -4.20 3.21
CA LEU A 84 -5.76 -4.95 1.96
C LEU A 84 -7.14 -5.61 1.74
N ASP A 85 -8.15 -5.17 2.49
CA ASP A 85 -9.52 -5.66 2.42
C ASP A 85 -10.26 -4.99 1.27
N LYS A 86 -10.47 -5.75 0.19
CA LYS A 86 -11.08 -5.26 -1.06
C LYS A 86 -12.61 -5.17 -1.00
N GLY A 87 -13.23 -5.38 0.16
CA GLY A 87 -14.68 -5.46 0.32
C GLY A 87 -15.30 -6.73 -0.26
N ALA A 88 -14.51 -7.79 -0.36
CA ALA A 88 -14.85 -9.05 -0.99
C ALA A 88 -15.26 -10.15 0.00
N HIS A 89 -15.27 -9.82 1.30
CA HIS A 89 -15.76 -10.68 2.38
C HIS A 89 -17.07 -10.12 2.95
N LEU A 90 -17.80 -10.95 3.67
CA LEU A 90 -19.03 -10.53 4.34
C LEU A 90 -18.71 -9.61 5.52
N HIS A 91 -17.70 -9.97 6.31
CA HIS A 91 -17.23 -9.20 7.45
C HIS A 91 -15.71 -9.18 7.56
N SER A 92 -15.17 -8.14 8.20
CA SER A 92 -13.74 -7.98 8.46
C SER A 92 -13.11 -9.13 9.24
N LYS A 93 -13.91 -9.85 10.05
CA LYS A 93 -13.47 -11.07 10.75
C LYS A 93 -13.08 -12.19 9.79
N ASP A 94 -13.74 -12.27 8.64
CA ASP A 94 -13.49 -13.32 7.64
C ASP A 94 -12.26 -13.03 6.80
N TYR A 95 -11.95 -11.74 6.59
CA TYR A 95 -10.80 -11.30 5.80
C TYR A 95 -9.48 -11.91 6.32
N ARG A 96 -9.25 -11.87 7.65
CA ARG A 96 -7.99 -12.32 8.25
C ARG A 96 -7.67 -13.79 7.97
N ASN A 97 -8.69 -14.64 7.95
CA ASN A 97 -8.52 -16.08 7.77
C ASN A 97 -8.70 -16.54 6.31
N ASN A 98 -9.20 -15.67 5.43
CA ASN A 98 -9.60 -16.02 4.06
C ASN A 98 -9.22 -14.93 3.03
N TRP A 99 -8.09 -14.25 3.21
CA TRP A 99 -7.72 -13.03 2.47
C TRP A 99 -7.74 -13.14 0.92
N MET A 100 -7.68 -14.36 0.36
CA MET A 100 -7.83 -14.64 -1.09
C MET A 100 -9.06 -15.48 -1.48
N LYS A 101 -9.88 -15.90 -0.52
CA LYS A 101 -11.13 -16.65 -0.77
C LYS A 101 -12.30 -15.67 -0.65
N TYR A 102 -12.63 -15.04 -1.77
CA TYR A 102 -13.68 -14.02 -1.83
C TYR A 102 -15.08 -14.64 -1.81
N SER A 103 -15.91 -14.21 -0.85
CA SER A 103 -17.31 -14.61 -0.73
C SER A 103 -18.28 -13.62 -1.39
N ASN A 104 -17.84 -12.38 -1.64
CA ASN A 104 -18.64 -11.33 -2.27
C ASN A 104 -17.87 -10.64 -3.41
N ASN A 105 -17.72 -11.34 -4.54
CA ASN A 105 -17.05 -10.78 -5.72
C ASN A 105 -17.84 -9.62 -6.35
N GLU A 106 -19.16 -9.54 -6.16
CA GLU A 106 -19.99 -8.49 -6.74
C GLU A 106 -19.66 -7.10 -6.15
N LYS A 107 -19.63 -7.00 -4.81
CA LYS A 107 -19.30 -5.75 -4.11
C LYS A 107 -17.88 -5.29 -4.45
N LYS A 108 -16.92 -6.21 -4.41
CA LYS A 108 -15.54 -5.98 -4.87
C LYS A 108 -15.53 -5.40 -6.29
N ASN A 109 -16.20 -6.05 -7.25
CA ASN A 109 -16.23 -5.60 -8.64
C ASN A 109 -16.87 -4.22 -8.80
N LYS A 110 -17.94 -3.92 -8.04
CA LYS A 110 -18.57 -2.59 -8.02
C LYS A 110 -17.59 -1.52 -7.52
N ILE A 111 -16.82 -1.78 -6.46
CA ILE A 111 -15.79 -0.86 -5.96
C ILE A 111 -14.65 -0.68 -6.97
N GLN A 112 -14.15 -1.77 -7.56
CA GLN A 112 -13.13 -1.72 -8.61
C GLN A 112 -13.59 -0.89 -9.83
N ASN A 113 -14.84 -1.06 -10.24
CA ASN A 113 -15.43 -0.27 -11.33
C ASN A 113 -15.59 1.20 -10.95
N TYR A 114 -15.91 1.51 -9.70
CA TYR A 114 -15.96 2.88 -9.21
C TYR A 114 -14.58 3.54 -9.23
N LEU A 115 -13.54 2.85 -8.75
CA LEU A 115 -12.15 3.30 -8.86
C LEU A 115 -11.75 3.58 -10.31
N LYS A 116 -12.04 2.65 -11.23
CA LYS A 116 -11.81 2.82 -12.68
C LYS A 116 -12.50 4.09 -13.23
N LYS A 117 -13.77 4.30 -12.89
CA LYS A 117 -14.55 5.49 -13.31
C LYS A 117 -13.93 6.80 -12.83
N LEU A 118 -13.29 6.81 -11.66
CA LEU A 118 -12.59 7.96 -11.12
C LEU A 118 -11.17 8.16 -11.69
N GLY A 119 -10.73 7.28 -12.60
CA GLY A 119 -9.41 7.34 -13.23
C GLY A 119 -8.30 6.64 -12.44
N TYR A 120 -8.63 5.85 -11.42
CA TYR A 120 -7.63 5.05 -10.71
C TYR A 120 -7.10 3.92 -11.57
N THR A 121 -5.80 3.69 -11.49
CA THR A 121 -5.12 2.65 -12.26
C THR A 121 -3.98 2.05 -11.45
N ARG A 122 -3.72 0.77 -11.70
CA ARG A 122 -2.58 0.06 -11.11
C ARG A 122 -1.31 0.42 -11.91
N PRO A 123 -0.23 0.88 -11.26
CA PRO A 123 1.06 1.03 -11.93
C PRO A 123 1.55 -0.29 -12.53
N LEU A 124 2.41 -0.21 -13.53
CA LEU A 124 3.08 -1.36 -14.11
C LEU A 124 4.31 -1.69 -13.24
N PHE A 125 4.11 -2.61 -12.30
CA PHE A 125 5.19 -3.22 -11.56
C PHE A 125 5.87 -4.28 -12.43
N GLU A 126 7.17 -4.13 -12.64
CA GLU A 126 7.95 -4.99 -13.54
C GLU A 126 8.66 -6.10 -12.75
N ASN A 127 8.91 -7.22 -13.42
CA ASN A 127 9.70 -8.34 -12.89
C ASN A 127 9.18 -8.96 -11.58
N ILE A 128 7.87 -8.87 -11.29
CA ILE A 128 7.27 -9.63 -10.18
C ILE A 128 6.97 -11.07 -10.66
N ASN A 129 7.86 -12.00 -10.29
CA ASN A 129 7.89 -13.38 -10.77
C ASN A 129 7.55 -14.37 -9.64
N ILE A 130 6.43 -14.14 -8.96
CA ILE A 130 5.96 -14.98 -7.83
C ILE A 130 4.60 -15.60 -8.20
N ASN A 131 4.42 -16.91 -7.97
CA ASN A 131 3.23 -17.60 -8.47
C ASN A 131 1.96 -17.16 -7.76
N TRP A 132 1.95 -17.02 -6.43
CA TRP A 132 0.74 -16.61 -5.72
C TRP A 132 0.23 -15.25 -6.23
N TYR A 133 1.12 -14.28 -6.45
CA TYR A 133 0.75 -12.94 -6.93
C TYR A 133 0.15 -13.01 -8.33
N ASN A 134 0.79 -13.77 -9.23
CA ASN A 134 0.34 -13.92 -10.61
C ASN A 134 -0.97 -14.71 -10.74
N LYS A 135 -1.21 -15.69 -9.85
CA LYS A 135 -2.40 -16.56 -9.87
C LYS A 135 -3.57 -16.04 -9.02
N SER A 136 -3.34 -15.08 -8.12
CA SER A 136 -4.33 -14.51 -7.20
C SER A 136 -5.49 -13.75 -7.89
N GLY A 137 -5.31 -13.35 -9.14
CA GLY A 137 -6.22 -12.42 -9.82
C GLY A 137 -6.06 -10.94 -9.42
N LEU A 138 -5.12 -10.61 -8.51
CA LEU A 138 -4.84 -9.22 -8.08
C LEU A 138 -4.46 -8.32 -9.27
N LEU A 139 -3.82 -8.87 -10.30
CA LEU A 139 -3.40 -8.13 -11.49
C LEU A 139 -4.57 -7.61 -12.35
N LYS A 140 -5.79 -8.14 -12.15
CA LYS A 140 -7.02 -7.75 -12.86
C LYS A 140 -7.68 -6.49 -12.28
N ASP A 141 -7.31 -6.15 -11.06
CA ASP A 141 -7.85 -5.02 -10.30
C ASP A 141 -7.00 -3.75 -10.49
N VAL A 142 -7.56 -2.58 -10.15
CA VAL A 142 -6.88 -1.28 -10.29
C VAL A 142 -6.20 -0.79 -9.01
N ASP A 143 -6.52 -1.39 -7.87
CA ASP A 143 -5.84 -1.09 -6.61
C ASP A 143 -4.43 -1.71 -6.55
N VAL A 144 -3.63 -1.21 -5.62
CA VAL A 144 -2.25 -1.63 -5.38
C VAL A 144 -2.20 -2.51 -4.14
N TYR A 145 -2.04 -3.81 -4.37
CA TYR A 145 -1.66 -4.80 -3.36
C TYR A 145 -0.13 -4.79 -3.13
N CYS A 146 0.36 -5.31 -2.00
CA CYS A 146 1.80 -5.51 -1.75
C CYS A 146 2.22 -6.96 -1.99
N THR A 147 3.50 -7.20 -2.29
CA THR A 147 4.03 -8.58 -2.35
C THR A 147 4.88 -8.93 -1.13
N PHE A 148 5.36 -7.91 -0.42
CA PHE A 148 6.08 -8.06 0.83
C PHE A 148 5.52 -7.08 1.87
N ASP A 149 4.98 -7.61 2.97
CA ASP A 149 4.57 -6.82 4.14
C ASP A 149 5.66 -6.91 5.21
N GLN A 150 6.24 -5.76 5.56
CA GLN A 150 7.28 -5.69 6.57
C GLN A 150 6.73 -5.88 7.99
N MET A 151 5.43 -5.72 8.21
CA MET A 151 4.76 -6.02 9.47
C MET A 151 5.29 -5.25 10.69
N GLU A 152 5.97 -4.12 10.48
CA GLU A 152 6.58 -3.32 11.55
C GLU A 152 5.56 -2.68 12.49
N TYR A 153 4.31 -2.56 12.05
CA TYR A 153 3.19 -2.10 12.86
C TYR A 153 2.86 -3.03 14.04
N PHE A 154 3.42 -4.25 14.08
CA PHE A 154 3.35 -5.15 15.24
C PHE A 154 4.38 -4.85 16.34
N LEU A 155 5.30 -3.91 16.15
CA LEU A 155 6.30 -3.54 17.16
C LEU A 155 5.62 -3.26 18.52
N GLY A 156 6.00 -3.99 19.55
CA GLY A 156 5.47 -3.91 20.91
C GLY A 156 4.03 -4.42 21.07
N ASN A 157 3.56 -5.31 20.18
CA ASN A 157 2.29 -6.02 20.35
C ASN A 157 2.58 -7.47 20.76
N GLU A 158 2.21 -7.88 21.97
CA GLU A 158 2.47 -9.24 22.49
C GLU A 158 1.75 -10.33 21.70
N ASP A 159 0.60 -10.02 21.11
CA ASP A 159 -0.19 -10.93 20.26
C ASP A 159 0.26 -10.91 18.79
N ALA A 160 1.44 -10.35 18.49
CA ALA A 160 1.95 -10.29 17.13
C ALA A 160 2.10 -11.70 16.54
N PRO A 161 1.54 -11.96 15.34
CA PRO A 161 1.72 -13.24 14.68
C PRO A 161 3.22 -13.48 14.41
N TYR A 162 3.62 -14.75 14.43
CA TYR A 162 5.00 -15.18 14.16
C TYR A 162 6.06 -14.58 15.11
N GLY A 163 5.64 -14.08 16.29
CA GLY A 163 6.56 -13.45 17.23
C GLY A 163 7.10 -12.09 16.79
N LEU A 164 6.40 -11.40 15.88
CA LEU A 164 6.81 -10.10 15.31
C LEU A 164 6.56 -8.90 16.24
N SER A 165 6.71 -9.10 17.54
CA SER A 165 6.55 -8.06 18.55
C SER A 165 7.84 -7.27 18.78
N GLY A 166 8.99 -7.90 18.54
CA GLY A 166 10.31 -7.32 18.81
C GLY A 166 10.98 -6.73 17.56
N GLU A 167 11.81 -5.71 17.78
CA GLU A 167 12.56 -5.03 16.71
C GLU A 167 13.42 -6.00 15.88
N SER A 168 14.16 -6.89 16.56
CA SER A 168 15.03 -7.88 15.92
C SER A 168 14.25 -8.87 15.05
N ALA A 169 13.07 -9.32 15.52
CA ALA A 169 12.23 -10.24 14.77
C ALA A 169 11.68 -9.57 13.50
N ILE A 170 11.25 -8.31 13.60
CA ILE A 170 10.79 -7.54 12.45
C ILE A 170 11.94 -7.33 11.44
N LEU A 171 13.14 -6.95 11.91
CA LEU A 171 14.31 -6.79 11.04
C LEU A 171 14.73 -8.11 10.36
N ALA A 172 14.62 -9.24 11.07
CA ALA A 172 14.97 -10.56 10.52
C ALA A 172 14.08 -10.98 9.34
N ARG A 173 12.88 -10.40 9.18
CA ARG A 173 12.01 -10.64 8.01
C ARG A 173 12.68 -10.33 6.68
N ILE A 174 13.61 -9.37 6.67
CA ILE A 174 14.37 -8.98 5.48
C ILE A 174 15.26 -10.14 4.97
N GLU A 175 15.60 -11.09 5.85
CA GLU A 175 16.43 -12.26 5.55
C GLU A 175 15.60 -13.52 5.26
N GLU A 176 14.27 -13.47 5.35
CA GLU A 176 13.40 -14.59 4.98
C GLU A 176 13.41 -14.85 3.46
N ASP A 177 13.28 -16.12 3.04
CA ASP A 177 13.24 -16.52 1.63
C ASP A 177 12.12 -17.54 1.38
N TYR A 178 10.87 -17.08 1.58
CA TYR A 178 9.66 -17.85 1.29
C TYR A 178 8.82 -17.06 0.27
N PRO A 179 9.23 -17.02 -1.02
CA PRO A 179 8.59 -16.17 -2.01
C PRO A 179 7.11 -16.47 -2.20
N GLU A 180 6.72 -17.76 -2.13
CA GLU A 180 5.32 -18.16 -2.27
C GLU A 180 4.43 -17.80 -1.06
N GLU A 181 5.04 -17.29 0.00
CA GLU A 181 4.36 -16.81 1.22
C GLU A 181 4.55 -15.29 1.41
N GLY A 182 4.95 -14.57 0.35
CA GLY A 182 5.11 -13.11 0.40
C GLY A 182 6.40 -12.64 1.10
N ARG A 183 7.42 -13.49 1.16
CA ARG A 183 8.73 -13.21 1.77
C ARG A 183 9.86 -13.44 0.76
N SER A 184 9.86 -12.65 -0.31
CA SER A 184 10.66 -12.87 -1.52
C SER A 184 11.88 -11.96 -1.66
N LEU A 185 12.26 -11.17 -0.65
CA LEU A 185 13.36 -10.20 -0.78
C LEU A 185 14.73 -10.86 -1.05
N ASN A 186 14.86 -12.17 -0.82
CA ASN A 186 16.05 -12.97 -1.11
C ASN A 186 15.94 -13.76 -2.43
N PHE A 187 14.79 -13.72 -3.09
CA PHE A 187 14.56 -14.41 -4.34
C PHE A 187 14.99 -13.55 -5.53
N SER A 188 16.24 -13.72 -5.97
CA SER A 188 16.88 -12.91 -7.03
C SER A 188 16.14 -12.82 -8.37
N LYS A 189 15.18 -13.71 -8.62
CA LYS A 189 14.39 -13.76 -9.86
C LYS A 189 13.15 -12.88 -9.82
N THR A 190 12.86 -12.16 -8.74
CA THR A 190 11.68 -11.29 -8.63
C THR A 190 12.00 -9.89 -8.11
N SER A 191 11.11 -8.95 -8.40
CA SER A 191 10.96 -7.67 -7.71
C SER A 191 9.79 -7.73 -6.73
N ASP A 192 9.74 -6.74 -5.83
CA ASP A 192 8.74 -6.67 -4.77
C ASP A 192 8.10 -5.30 -4.62
N ILE A 193 6.82 -5.29 -4.21
CA ILE A 193 6.09 -4.15 -3.69
C ILE A 193 6.17 -4.23 -2.17
N ILE A 194 7.15 -3.55 -1.60
CA ILE A 194 7.36 -3.47 -0.14
C ILE A 194 6.31 -2.54 0.48
N MET A 195 5.61 -3.03 1.50
CA MET A 195 4.73 -2.24 2.34
C MET A 195 5.37 -2.00 3.71
N ILE A 196 5.34 -0.73 4.13
CA ILE A 196 5.79 -0.23 5.42
C ILE A 196 4.91 0.98 5.78
N HIS A 197 4.73 1.25 7.06
CA HIS A 197 3.89 2.32 7.57
C HIS A 197 4.72 3.42 8.24
N ASP A 198 4.35 4.66 7.93
CA ASP A 198 4.87 5.85 8.58
C ASP A 198 4.03 6.15 9.84
N HIS A 199 4.29 5.40 10.91
CA HIS A 199 3.64 5.58 12.21
C HIS A 199 4.63 6.14 13.22
N GLU A 200 4.18 7.05 14.08
CA GLU A 200 5.02 7.63 15.14
C GLU A 200 5.71 6.54 15.98
N LYS A 201 4.98 5.47 16.34
CA LYS A 201 5.49 4.31 17.10
C LYS A 201 6.65 3.58 16.40
N THR A 202 6.70 3.59 15.08
CA THR A 202 7.69 2.85 14.29
C THR A 202 8.76 3.76 13.68
N THR A 203 8.74 5.08 13.93
CA THR A 203 9.70 6.05 13.36
C THR A 203 11.17 5.64 13.51
N ARG A 204 11.60 5.22 14.71
CA ARG A 204 12.99 4.77 14.92
C ARG A 204 13.31 3.50 14.13
N LEU A 205 12.35 2.57 14.08
CA LEU A 205 12.49 1.32 13.35
C LEU A 205 12.49 1.55 11.84
N PHE A 206 11.73 2.52 11.32
CA PHE A 206 11.72 2.91 9.92
C PHE A 206 13.13 3.21 9.40
N PHE A 207 13.93 4.01 10.13
CA PHE A 207 15.30 4.29 9.72
C PHE A 207 16.19 3.04 9.70
N LYS A 208 15.99 2.12 10.65
CA LYS A 208 16.73 0.85 10.70
C LYS A 208 16.36 -0.04 9.52
N LEU A 209 15.06 -0.15 9.20
CA LEU A 209 14.54 -0.90 8.05
C LEU A 209 15.11 -0.36 6.73
N ILE A 210 15.05 0.95 6.51
CA ILE A 210 15.61 1.57 5.30
C ILE A 210 17.11 1.27 5.18
N ASN A 211 17.88 1.39 6.27
CA ASN A 211 19.30 1.07 6.24
C ASN A 211 19.57 -0.42 6.00
N ALA A 212 18.75 -1.32 6.55
CA ALA A 212 18.87 -2.76 6.34
C ALA A 212 18.61 -3.13 4.87
N TYR A 213 17.54 -2.60 4.26
CA TYR A 213 17.25 -2.79 2.84
C TYR A 213 18.41 -2.32 1.96
N LEU A 214 18.97 -1.14 2.23
CA LEU A 214 20.11 -0.61 1.47
C LEU A 214 21.38 -1.46 1.67
N LYS A 215 21.67 -1.90 2.90
CA LYS A 215 22.83 -2.77 3.20
C LYS A 215 22.73 -4.11 2.47
N LYS A 216 21.52 -4.62 2.29
CA LYS A 216 21.24 -5.83 1.50
C LYS A 216 21.42 -5.63 0.00
N GLY A 217 21.48 -4.39 -0.48
CA GLY A 217 21.57 -4.07 -1.90
C GLY A 217 20.21 -3.96 -2.60
N ILE A 218 19.11 -3.78 -1.85
CA ILE A 218 17.80 -3.52 -2.46
C ILE A 218 17.82 -2.17 -3.18
N ILE A 219 17.45 -2.20 -4.46
CA ILE A 219 17.35 -1.02 -5.31
C ILE A 219 15.89 -0.60 -5.41
N PHE A 220 15.59 0.62 -4.97
CA PHE A 220 14.25 1.18 -5.01
C PHE A 220 13.99 1.94 -6.32
N LYS A 221 12.84 1.66 -6.95
CA LYS A 221 12.41 2.32 -8.18
C LYS A 221 10.90 2.58 -8.13
N LEU A 222 10.44 3.65 -8.78
CA LEU A 222 9.01 3.78 -9.07
C LEU A 222 8.60 2.75 -10.13
N PRO A 223 7.38 2.19 -10.04
CA PRO A 223 6.82 1.43 -11.15
C PRO A 223 6.55 2.34 -12.36
N ARG A 224 6.41 1.76 -13.55
CA ARG A 224 6.04 2.55 -14.73
C ARG A 224 4.58 2.95 -14.67
N PHE A 225 4.29 4.18 -15.05
CA PHE A 225 2.91 4.66 -15.21
C PHE A 225 2.51 4.49 -16.66
N LYS A 226 1.27 4.04 -16.91
CA LYS A 226 0.71 4.11 -18.25
C LYS A 226 0.54 5.59 -18.59
N THR A 227 1.41 6.11 -19.43
CA THR A 227 1.17 7.39 -20.10
C THR A 227 0.01 7.16 -21.06
N PHE A 228 -1.17 7.68 -20.72
CA PHE A 228 -2.21 7.83 -21.73
C PHE A 228 -1.66 8.85 -22.73
N LYS A 229 -1.33 8.38 -23.94
CA LYS A 229 -1.05 9.26 -25.08
C LYS A 229 -2.32 10.01 -25.44
#